data_AF-A0A930UX63-F1
#
_entry.id   AF-A0A930UX63-F1
#
_cell.length_a   1.000
_cell.length_b   1.000
_cell.length_c   1.000
_cell.angle_alpha   90.00
_cell.angle_beta   90.00
_cell.angle_gamma   90.00
#
_symmetry.space_group_name_H-M   'P 1'
#
loop_
_entity.id
_entity.type
_entity.pdbx_description
1 polymer ?
#
loop_
_entity_poly.entity_id
_entity_poly.type
_entity_poly.pdbx_seq_one_letter_code
_entity_poly.pdbx_strand_id
1 'polypeptide(L)'
;MWKQRRKHLKIRKGSKEGILAQPEQQELEQLKQDYDAKKADAKAKLAEVPEGESAYQGLKDKVDALPEVAYRHQMMRTTMALQIQKTLRMLKSIKTMRKQRRKHLKIRKRKQARANSSTEQELEQLKQDYDAKKADAKAKLAEVPEGESAYQGLKDKVDALPEVSVPTSDDANDNGHCR
;
A
#
# COMPACT_ATOMS: atom_id res chain seq x y z
N MET A 1 -10.48 14.88 22.47
CA MET A 1 -11.33 15.16 21.28
C MET A 1 -10.69 14.75 19.95
N TRP A 2 -9.47 15.18 19.61
CA TRP A 2 -8.81 14.87 18.32
C TRP A 2 -8.61 13.37 18.02
N LYS A 3 -8.19 12.61 19.02
CA LYS A 3 -8.02 11.14 18.90
C LYS A 3 -9.34 10.41 18.63
N GLN A 4 -10.48 10.95 19.07
CA GLN A 4 -11.79 10.34 18.85
C GLN A 4 -12.35 10.65 17.46
N ARG A 5 -12.25 11.90 16.98
CA ARG A 5 -12.64 12.24 15.60
C ARG A 5 -11.81 11.49 14.55
N ARG A 6 -10.51 11.32 14.79
CA ARG A 6 -9.62 10.52 13.93
C ARG A 6 -10.00 9.02 13.92
N LYS A 7 -10.52 8.49 15.03
CA LYS A 7 -11.08 7.13 15.10
C LYS A 7 -12.41 7.04 14.35
N HIS A 8 -13.28 8.04 14.45
CA HIS A 8 -14.55 8.09 13.71
C HIS A 8 -14.35 8.09 12.19
N LEU A 9 -13.36 8.84 11.67
CA LEU A 9 -12.97 8.78 10.26
C LEU A 9 -12.53 7.38 9.81
N LYS A 10 -12.04 6.55 10.75
CA LYS A 10 -11.61 5.18 10.48
C LYS A 10 -12.75 4.16 10.51
N ILE A 11 -13.91 4.53 11.08
CA ILE A 11 -15.05 3.62 11.34
C ILE A 11 -16.21 3.87 10.36
N ARG A 12 -16.29 5.05 9.72
CA ARG A 12 -17.34 5.39 8.75
C ARG A 12 -17.04 4.78 7.37
N LYS A 13 -17.10 3.44 7.28
CA LYS A 13 -17.10 2.69 6.02
C LYS A 13 -18.33 3.03 5.18
N GLY A 14 -18.15 3.22 3.87
CA GLY A 14 -19.23 2.89 2.92
C GLY A 14 -19.42 3.73 1.65
N SER A 15 -18.55 4.67 1.26
CA SER A 15 -18.74 5.36 -0.03
C SER A 15 -17.83 4.82 -1.12
N LYS A 16 -18.44 4.34 -2.20
CA LYS A 16 -17.88 3.57 -3.31
C LYS A 16 -17.00 4.35 -4.30
N GLU A 17 -16.41 5.46 -3.90
CA GLU A 17 -15.60 6.27 -4.82
C GLU A 17 -14.32 6.62 -4.10
N GLY A 18 -13.15 6.31 -4.68
CA GLY A 18 -11.88 6.61 -4.02
C GLY A 18 -11.40 8.05 -4.20
N ILE A 19 -12.36 8.95 -4.36
CA ILE A 19 -12.28 10.34 -3.93
C ILE A 19 -12.86 10.29 -2.53
N LEU A 20 -12.14 10.74 -1.48
CA LEU A 20 -12.77 10.99 -0.17
C LEU A 20 -14.20 11.50 -0.44
N ALA A 21 -15.23 10.80 0.04
CA ALA A 21 -16.60 11.19 -0.26
C ALA A 21 -16.73 12.67 0.14
N GLN A 22 -17.47 13.50 -0.59
CA GLN A 22 -17.67 14.91 -0.22
C GLN A 22 -17.82 15.18 1.30
N PRO A 23 -18.56 14.36 2.07
CA PRO A 23 -18.59 14.50 3.53
C PRO A 23 -17.25 14.27 4.24
N GLU A 24 -16.42 13.32 3.81
CA GLU A 24 -15.09 13.05 4.39
C GLU A 24 -14.07 14.14 4.03
N GLN A 25 -14.19 14.75 2.84
CA GLN A 25 -13.42 15.94 2.49
C GLN A 25 -13.81 17.12 3.38
N GLN A 26 -15.11 17.34 3.60
CA GLN A 26 -15.60 18.38 4.51
C GLN A 26 -15.15 18.14 5.95
N GLU A 27 -15.24 16.91 6.47
CA GLU A 27 -14.77 16.60 7.83
C GLU A 27 -13.25 16.79 7.96
N LEU A 28 -12.49 16.52 6.90
CA LEU A 28 -11.04 16.77 6.89
C LEU A 28 -10.71 18.26 6.80
N GLU A 29 -11.46 19.02 6.01
CA GLU A 29 -11.34 20.48 5.91
C GLU A 29 -11.64 21.14 7.26
N GLN A 30 -12.72 20.70 7.93
CA GLN A 30 -13.06 21.11 9.29
C GLN A 30 -11.96 20.74 10.28
N LEU A 31 -11.38 19.55 10.15
CA LEU A 31 -10.28 19.16 11.02
C LEU A 31 -9.02 19.99 10.76
N LYS A 32 -8.72 20.42 9.53
CA LYS A 32 -7.62 21.36 9.27
C LYS A 32 -7.89 22.70 9.95
N GLN A 33 -9.07 23.28 9.72
CA GLN A 33 -9.48 24.54 10.33
C GLN A 33 -9.42 24.48 11.86
N ASP A 34 -9.92 23.41 12.48
CA ASP A 34 -9.85 23.22 13.92
C ASP A 34 -8.41 23.10 14.45
N TYR A 35 -7.48 22.50 13.67
CA TYR A 35 -6.07 22.40 14.09
C TYR A 35 -5.40 23.75 14.03
N ASP A 36 -5.57 24.43 12.90
CA ASP A 36 -4.91 25.69 12.61
C ASP A 36 -5.43 26.76 13.59
N ALA A 37 -6.72 26.74 13.90
CA ALA A 37 -7.32 27.56 14.97
C ALA A 37 -6.69 27.27 16.35
N LYS A 38 -6.50 25.99 16.71
CA LYS A 38 -5.85 25.63 17.99
C LYS A 38 -4.36 25.96 18.03
N LYS A 39 -3.67 25.86 16.90
CA LYS A 39 -2.27 26.26 16.79
C LYS A 39 -2.14 27.78 16.89
N ALA A 40 -3.07 28.53 16.28
CA ALA A 40 -3.16 29.98 16.43
C ALA A 40 -3.48 30.38 17.88
N ASP A 41 -4.41 29.71 18.55
CA ASP A 41 -4.71 29.91 19.98
C ASP A 41 -3.48 29.63 20.87
N ALA A 42 -2.75 28.54 20.59
CA ALA A 42 -1.50 28.24 21.30
C ALA A 42 -0.43 29.30 21.08
N LYS A 43 -0.32 29.87 19.86
CA LYS A 43 0.58 31.00 19.56
C LYS A 43 0.14 32.29 20.26
N ALA A 44 -1.15 32.58 20.30
CA ALA A 44 -1.69 33.74 20.98
C ALA A 44 -1.43 33.69 22.49
N LYS A 45 -1.71 32.54 23.13
CA LYS A 45 -1.41 32.31 24.55
C LYS A 45 0.08 32.36 24.86
N LEU A 46 0.93 31.89 23.94
CA LEU A 46 2.37 32.03 24.09
C LEU A 46 2.81 33.50 24.03
N ALA A 47 2.19 34.32 23.19
CA ALA A 47 2.48 35.76 23.11
C ALA A 47 2.05 36.55 24.36
N GLU A 48 1.14 36.00 25.17
CA GLU A 48 0.76 36.55 26.48
C GLU A 48 1.76 36.17 27.59
N VAL A 49 2.64 35.20 27.36
CA VAL A 49 3.69 34.82 28.33
C VAL A 49 4.87 35.79 28.20
N PRO A 50 5.32 36.44 29.29
CA PRO A 50 6.49 37.32 29.26
C PRO A 50 7.74 36.56 28.79
N GLU A 51 8.51 37.14 27.87
CA GLU A 51 9.70 36.49 27.29
C GLU A 51 10.78 36.15 28.34
N GLY A 52 10.71 36.76 29.53
CA GLY A 52 11.61 36.49 30.66
C GLY A 52 11.25 35.26 31.50
N GLU A 53 10.12 34.59 31.25
CA GLU A 53 9.80 33.35 31.95
C GLU A 53 10.71 32.20 31.50
N SER A 54 11.25 31.46 32.46
CA SER A 54 12.13 30.30 32.21
C SER A 54 11.50 29.21 31.33
N ALA A 55 10.17 29.16 31.25
CA ALA A 55 9.41 28.21 30.44
C ALA A 55 9.07 28.73 29.02
N TYR A 56 9.23 30.02 28.74
CA TYR A 56 8.81 30.66 27.49
C TYR A 56 9.44 30.00 26.26
N GLN A 57 10.78 29.88 26.27
CA GLN A 57 11.51 29.29 25.15
C GLN A 57 11.09 27.84 24.90
N GLY A 58 10.92 27.04 25.96
CA GLY A 58 10.50 25.65 25.84
C GLY A 58 9.06 25.48 25.34
N LEU A 59 8.17 26.45 25.57
CA LEU A 59 6.81 26.47 25.01
C LEU A 59 6.82 26.92 23.54
N LYS A 60 7.61 27.93 23.21
CA LYS A 60 7.83 28.41 21.85
C LYS A 60 8.33 27.30 20.94
N ASP A 61 9.39 26.60 21.35
CA ASP A 61 9.95 25.50 20.59
C ASP A 61 8.92 24.39 20.33
N LYS A 62 8.05 24.10 21.32
CA LYS A 62 6.97 23.10 21.16
C LYS A 62 5.89 23.55 20.19
N VAL A 63 5.48 24.82 20.22
CA VAL A 63 4.45 25.38 19.32
C VAL A 63 4.98 25.46 17.89
N ASP A 64 6.25 25.84 17.71
CA ASP A 64 6.90 25.91 16.41
C ASP A 64 7.19 24.51 15.84
N ALA A 65 7.51 23.54 16.70
CA ALA A 65 7.66 22.14 16.30
C ALA A 65 6.34 21.43 15.94
N LEU A 66 5.17 22.05 16.15
CA LEU A 66 3.89 21.46 15.73
C LEU A 66 3.83 21.43 14.19
N PRO A 67 3.85 20.24 13.55
CA PRO A 67 3.73 20.16 12.12
C PRO A 67 2.34 20.62 11.68
N GLU A 68 2.26 21.26 10.52
CA GLU A 68 0.99 21.65 9.91
C GLU A 68 0.18 20.43 9.48
N VAL A 69 -1.15 20.50 9.58
CA VAL A 69 -2.03 19.42 9.10
C VAL A 69 -1.87 19.23 7.60
N ALA A 70 -1.69 20.32 6.85
CA ALA A 70 -1.42 20.29 5.42
C ALA A 70 -0.16 19.45 5.12
N TYR A 71 0.95 19.70 5.83
CA TYR A 71 2.19 18.94 5.69
C TYR A 71 2.02 17.45 6.03
N ARG A 72 1.39 17.12 7.17
CA ARG A 72 1.12 15.72 7.53
C ARG A 72 0.25 15.02 6.49
N HIS A 73 -0.79 15.69 6.00
CA HIS A 73 -1.68 15.13 4.99
C HIS A 73 -0.94 14.87 3.67
N GLN A 74 -0.14 15.84 3.20
CA GLN A 74 0.66 15.69 2.00
C GLN A 74 1.64 14.51 2.12
N MET A 75 2.33 14.39 3.25
CA MET A 75 3.24 13.25 3.51
C MET A 75 2.52 11.90 3.53
N MET A 76 1.30 11.84 4.07
CA MET A 76 0.49 10.61 4.01
C MET A 76 0.10 10.27 2.56
N ARG A 77 -0.33 11.27 1.77
CA ARG A 77 -0.65 11.08 0.34
C ARG A 77 0.54 10.60 -0.48
N THR A 78 1.71 11.21 -0.30
CA THR A 78 2.92 10.80 -1.02
C THR A 78 3.35 9.39 -0.65
N THR A 79 3.25 9.04 0.64
CA THR A 79 3.52 7.68 1.13
C THR A 79 2.56 6.68 0.50
N MET A 80 1.25 6.97 0.47
CA MET A 80 0.24 6.12 -0.16
C MET A 80 0.48 5.93 -1.66
N ALA A 81 0.75 7.01 -2.39
CA ALA A 81 1.03 6.95 -3.83
C ALA A 81 2.24 6.06 -4.13
N LEU A 82 3.26 6.10 -3.27
CA LEU A 82 4.45 5.26 -3.38
C LEU A 82 4.13 3.77 -3.15
N GLN A 83 3.23 3.44 -2.22
CA GLN A 83 2.78 2.06 -2.01
C GLN A 83 1.96 1.51 -3.17
N ILE A 84 1.05 2.32 -3.72
CA ILE A 84 0.30 1.99 -4.94
C ILE A 84 1.26 1.70 -6.09
N GLN A 85 2.26 2.57 -6.29
CA GLN A 85 3.28 2.40 -7.33
C GLN A 85 4.09 1.11 -7.14
N LYS A 86 4.52 0.80 -5.91
CA LYS A 86 5.22 -0.46 -5.59
C LYS A 86 4.37 -1.68 -5.90
N THR A 87 3.11 -1.68 -5.48
CA THR A 87 2.15 -2.76 -5.76
C THR A 87 1.99 -2.97 -7.28
N LEU A 88 1.87 -1.89 -8.06
CA LEU A 88 1.82 -1.97 -9.51
C LEU A 88 3.09 -2.54 -10.15
N ARG A 89 4.28 -2.17 -9.65
CA ARG A 89 5.56 -2.73 -10.13
C ARG A 89 5.67 -4.23 -9.82
N MET A 90 5.22 -4.65 -8.64
CA MET A 90 5.17 -6.07 -8.27
C MET A 90 4.22 -6.83 -9.20
N LEU A 91 3.01 -6.33 -9.45
CA LEU A 91 2.06 -6.92 -10.40
C LEU A 91 2.65 -7.06 -11.82
N LYS A 92 3.41 -6.05 -12.29
CA LYS A 92 4.12 -6.13 -13.58
C LYS A 92 5.18 -7.24 -13.57
N SER A 93 5.98 -7.33 -12.49
CA SER A 93 7.00 -8.38 -12.32
C SER A 93 6.40 -9.78 -12.27
N ILE A 94 5.26 -9.92 -11.60
CA ILE A 94 4.52 -11.18 -11.52
C ILE A 94 4.03 -11.59 -12.92
N LYS A 95 3.55 -10.64 -13.74
CA LYS A 95 3.19 -10.91 -15.15
C LYS A 95 4.39 -11.36 -15.99
N THR A 96 5.58 -10.78 -15.79
CA THR A 96 6.78 -11.19 -16.55
C THR A 96 7.24 -12.59 -16.15
N MET A 97 7.24 -12.92 -14.85
CA MET A 97 7.57 -14.26 -14.35
C MET A 97 6.61 -15.32 -14.91
N ARG A 98 5.30 -15.03 -14.99
CA ARG A 98 4.34 -15.94 -15.64
C ARG A 98 4.66 -16.17 -17.13
N LYS A 99 5.09 -15.15 -17.85
CA LYS A 99 5.50 -15.29 -19.26
C LYS A 99 6.77 -16.15 -19.37
N GLN A 100 7.74 -15.96 -18.48
CA GLN A 100 8.94 -16.80 -18.39
C GLN A 100 8.56 -18.26 -18.13
N ARG A 101 7.76 -18.54 -17.08
CA ARG A 101 7.28 -19.90 -16.77
C ARG A 101 6.63 -20.57 -17.98
N ARG A 102 5.76 -19.85 -18.70
CA ARG A 102 5.13 -20.36 -19.93
C ARG A 102 6.14 -20.70 -21.03
N LYS A 103 7.21 -19.90 -21.19
CA LYS A 103 8.30 -20.19 -22.14
C LYS A 103 9.09 -21.43 -21.71
N HIS A 104 9.49 -21.53 -20.44
CA HIS A 104 10.20 -22.70 -19.91
C HIS A 104 9.37 -23.98 -20.09
N LEU A 105 8.07 -23.94 -19.78
CA LEU A 105 7.17 -25.07 -19.96
C LEU A 105 7.02 -25.48 -21.45
N LYS A 106 6.96 -24.52 -22.38
CA LYS A 106 6.94 -24.80 -23.83
C LYS A 106 8.24 -25.45 -24.31
N ILE A 107 9.39 -24.99 -23.82
CA ILE A 107 10.69 -25.58 -24.15
C ILE A 107 10.76 -27.02 -23.63
N ARG A 108 10.31 -27.27 -22.39
CA ARG A 108 10.21 -28.61 -21.81
C ARG A 108 9.36 -29.54 -22.67
N LYS A 109 8.14 -29.12 -23.05
CA LYS A 109 7.24 -29.90 -23.91
C LYS A 109 7.84 -30.21 -25.29
N ARG A 110 8.53 -29.25 -25.93
CA ARG A 110 9.12 -29.42 -27.27
C ARG A 110 10.32 -30.36 -27.31
N LYS A 111 11.17 -30.33 -26.28
CA LYS A 111 12.40 -31.12 -26.30
C LYS A 111 12.18 -32.62 -26.06
N GLN A 112 10.96 -33.06 -25.71
CA GLN A 112 10.71 -34.37 -25.04
C GLN A 112 11.77 -34.66 -23.96
N ALA A 113 12.38 -33.60 -23.41
CA ALA A 113 13.50 -33.74 -22.52
C ALA A 113 12.90 -34.30 -21.26
N ARG A 114 13.22 -35.58 -20.96
CA ARG A 114 13.23 -36.07 -19.59
C ARG A 114 13.69 -34.93 -18.71
N ALA A 115 12.92 -34.64 -17.66
CA ALA A 115 13.22 -33.59 -16.69
C ALA A 115 14.72 -33.33 -16.59
N ASN A 116 15.20 -32.27 -17.22
CA ASN A 116 16.57 -31.87 -17.04
C ASN A 116 16.57 -31.09 -15.73
N SER A 117 17.27 -31.59 -14.71
CA SER A 117 17.23 -31.06 -13.33
C SER A 117 17.39 -29.54 -13.29
N SER A 118 18.22 -28.99 -14.18
CA SER A 118 18.40 -27.54 -14.34
C SER A 118 17.10 -26.79 -14.68
N THR A 119 16.27 -27.31 -15.57
CA THR A 119 14.98 -26.66 -15.94
C THR A 119 13.91 -26.79 -14.86
N GLU A 120 13.96 -27.84 -14.04
CA GLU A 120 13.09 -27.99 -12.88
C GLU A 120 13.50 -27.06 -11.74
N GLN A 121 14.80 -26.95 -11.49
CA GLN A 121 15.35 -25.97 -10.55
C GLN A 121 14.98 -24.53 -10.93
N GLU A 122 15.07 -24.16 -12.21
CA GLU A 122 14.64 -22.84 -12.68
C GLU A 122 13.13 -22.61 -12.49
N LEU A 123 12.30 -23.63 -12.72
CA LEU A 123 10.84 -23.53 -12.51
C LEU A 123 10.46 -23.44 -11.03
N GLU A 124 11.16 -24.17 -10.16
CA GLU A 124 10.96 -24.10 -8.70
C GLU A 124 11.44 -22.76 -8.15
N GLN A 125 12.59 -22.25 -8.58
CA GLN A 125 13.05 -20.92 -8.21
C GLN A 125 12.06 -19.84 -8.66
N LEU A 126 11.57 -19.94 -9.90
CA LEU A 126 10.59 -18.99 -10.43
C LEU A 126 9.26 -19.05 -9.67
N LYS A 127 8.89 -20.21 -9.13
CA LYS A 127 7.72 -20.37 -8.26
C LYS A 127 7.94 -19.73 -6.90
N GLN A 128 9.08 -19.99 -6.24
CA GLN A 128 9.42 -19.35 -4.97
C GLN A 128 9.44 -17.82 -5.09
N ASP A 129 10.08 -17.30 -6.14
CA ASP A 129 10.13 -15.87 -6.43
C ASP A 129 8.73 -15.30 -6.72
N TYR A 130 7.86 -16.08 -7.39
CA TYR A 130 6.48 -15.71 -7.66
C TYR A 130 5.68 -15.59 -6.36
N ASP A 131 5.76 -16.59 -5.48
CA ASP A 131 5.04 -16.63 -4.21
C ASP A 131 5.51 -15.52 -3.27
N ALA A 132 6.83 -15.30 -3.20
CA ALA A 132 7.42 -14.18 -2.46
C ALA A 132 6.91 -12.82 -2.98
N LYS A 133 6.92 -12.57 -4.29
CA LYS A 133 6.39 -11.32 -4.84
C LYS A 133 4.89 -11.17 -4.67
N LYS A 134 4.12 -12.27 -4.67
CA LYS A 134 2.67 -12.25 -4.39
C LYS A 134 2.42 -11.86 -2.93
N ALA A 135 3.19 -12.42 -1.98
CA ALA A 135 3.12 -12.03 -0.57
C ALA A 135 3.49 -10.56 -0.36
N ASP A 136 4.57 -10.09 -0.98
CA ASP A 136 4.99 -8.69 -0.92
C ASP A 136 3.93 -7.74 -1.49
N ALA A 137 3.30 -8.11 -2.62
CA ALA A 137 2.22 -7.31 -3.21
C ALA A 137 1.01 -7.20 -2.27
N LYS A 138 0.67 -8.28 -1.55
CA LYS A 138 -0.37 -8.26 -0.52
C LYS A 138 0.01 -7.37 0.67
N ALA A 139 1.25 -7.48 1.16
CA ALA A 139 1.74 -6.66 2.27
C ALA A 139 1.72 -5.16 1.92
N LYS A 140 2.17 -4.80 0.71
CA LYS A 140 2.16 -3.40 0.25
C LYS A 140 0.76 -2.87 0.00
N LEU A 141 -0.16 -3.70 -0.48
CA LEU A 141 -1.57 -3.34 -0.61
C LEU A 141 -2.23 -3.11 0.75
N ALA A 142 -1.88 -3.87 1.79
CA ALA A 142 -2.40 -3.67 3.15
C ALA A 142 -1.97 -2.34 3.79
N GLU A 143 -0.87 -1.75 3.31
CA GLU A 143 -0.44 -0.40 3.69
C GLU A 143 -1.26 0.71 2.97
N VAL A 144 -2.06 0.37 1.97
CA VAL A 144 -2.97 1.28 1.27
C VAL A 144 -4.34 1.26 1.96
N PRO A 145 -4.86 2.40 2.41
CA PRO A 145 -6.22 2.52 2.95
C PRO A 145 -7.30 2.01 1.98
N GLU A 146 -8.29 1.28 2.49
CA GLU A 146 -9.41 0.72 1.70
C GLU A 146 -10.21 1.79 0.93
N GLY A 147 -10.23 3.05 1.41
CA GLY A 147 -10.92 4.17 0.78
C GLY A 147 -10.16 4.84 -0.38
N GLU A 148 -9.01 4.32 -0.78
CA GLU A 148 -8.26 4.87 -1.92
C GLU A 148 -8.78 4.29 -3.25
N SER A 149 -8.84 5.13 -4.30
CA SER A 149 -9.42 4.79 -5.61
C SER A 149 -8.83 3.59 -6.30
N ALA A 150 -7.52 3.40 -6.21
CA ALA A 150 -6.82 2.27 -6.77
C ALA A 150 -6.88 1.04 -5.86
N TYR A 151 -7.29 1.13 -4.59
CA TYR A 151 -7.28 0.01 -3.65
C TYR A 151 -8.03 -1.20 -4.18
N GLN A 152 -9.31 -1.06 -4.52
CA GLN A 152 -10.13 -2.19 -4.99
C GLN A 152 -9.57 -2.78 -6.29
N GLY A 153 -9.25 -1.92 -7.26
CA GLY A 153 -8.66 -2.38 -8.53
C GLY A 153 -7.29 -3.05 -8.37
N LEU A 154 -6.51 -2.72 -7.34
CA LEU A 154 -5.28 -3.42 -6.99
C LEU A 154 -5.55 -4.73 -6.25
N LYS A 155 -6.50 -4.72 -5.31
CA LYS A 155 -6.96 -5.90 -4.58
C LYS A 155 -7.42 -6.99 -5.52
N ASP A 156 -8.32 -6.67 -6.45
CA ASP A 156 -8.81 -7.62 -7.44
C ASP A 156 -7.67 -8.19 -8.29
N LYS A 157 -6.67 -7.38 -8.65
CA LYS A 157 -5.50 -7.83 -9.42
C LYS A 157 -4.57 -8.74 -8.63
N VAL A 158 -4.41 -8.49 -7.33
CA VAL A 158 -3.59 -9.31 -6.43
C VAL A 158 -4.30 -10.62 -6.10
N ASP A 159 -5.62 -10.58 -5.88
CA ASP A 159 -6.43 -11.76 -5.59
C ASP A 159 -6.61 -12.65 -6.82
N ALA A 160 -6.72 -12.08 -8.02
CA ALA A 160 -6.76 -12.81 -9.28
C ALA A 160 -5.41 -13.41 -9.72
N LEU A 161 -4.36 -13.32 -8.88
CA LEU A 161 -3.09 -13.99 -9.14
C LEU A 161 -3.24 -15.50 -8.86
N PRO A 162 -3.17 -16.36 -9.88
CA PRO A 162 -3.35 -17.79 -9.70
C PRO A 162 -2.14 -18.39 -8.99
N GLU A 163 -2.35 -19.54 -8.38
CA GLU A 163 -1.24 -20.32 -7.84
C GLU A 163 -0.39 -20.92 -8.95
N VAL A 164 0.89 -21.12 -8.62
CA VAL A 164 1.91 -21.57 -9.56
C VAL A 164 2.44 -22.90 -9.03
N SER A 165 2.13 -24.01 -9.70
CA SER A 165 2.74 -25.32 -9.42
C SER A 165 3.91 -25.61 -10.36
N VAL A 166 4.91 -26.37 -9.90
CA VAL A 166 5.89 -26.98 -10.80
C VAL A 166 5.33 -28.33 -11.22
N PRO A 167 5.05 -28.54 -12.52
CA PRO A 167 4.54 -29.84 -12.96
C PRO A 167 5.64 -30.89 -12.87
N THR A 168 5.34 -32.06 -12.34
CA THR A 168 6.32 -33.16 -12.18
C THR A 168 6.52 -33.91 -13.50
N SER A 169 7.45 -34.87 -13.52
CA SER A 169 7.78 -35.66 -14.72
C SER A 169 6.64 -36.55 -15.22
N ASP A 170 5.67 -36.90 -14.35
CA ASP A 170 4.52 -37.75 -14.66
C ASP A 170 3.21 -36.97 -14.92
N ASP A 171 3.24 -35.63 -15.01
CA ASP A 171 2.09 -34.78 -15.38
C ASP A 171 1.77 -34.93 -16.89
N ALA A 172 1.29 -36.11 -17.28
CA ALA A 172 0.82 -36.44 -18.62
C ALA A 172 -0.60 -35.93 -18.91
N ASN A 173 -1.30 -35.39 -17.91
CA ASN A 173 -2.73 -35.09 -17.97
C ASN A 173 -3.04 -33.59 -17.81
N ASP A 174 -2.35 -32.72 -18.55
CA ASP A 174 -2.76 -31.37 -19.01
C ASP A 174 -3.63 -30.47 -18.10
N ASN A 175 -3.69 -30.68 -16.78
CA ASN A 175 -4.49 -29.88 -15.87
C ASN A 175 -3.64 -28.85 -15.16
N GLY A 176 -2.91 -28.08 -15.96
CA GLY A 176 -2.45 -26.74 -15.63
C GLY A 176 -3.62 -25.78 -15.37
N HIS A 177 -4.57 -26.19 -14.51
CA HIS A 177 -5.61 -25.35 -13.96
C HIS A 177 -4.94 -24.30 -13.07
N CYS A 178 -4.55 -23.22 -13.74
CA CYS A 178 -4.90 -21.90 -13.27
C CYS A 178 -6.43 -21.90 -13.05
N ARG A 179 -6.88 -22.21 -11.84
CA ARG A 179 -8.14 -21.69 -11.33
C ARG A 179 -7.81 -20.50 -10.45
#